data_AF-A0A939VL21-F1
#
_entry.id   AF-A0A939VL21-F1
#
_cell.length_a   1.000
_cell.length_b   1.000
_cell.length_c   1.000
_cell.angle_alpha   90.00
_cell.angle_beta   90.00
_cell.angle_gamma   90.00
#
_symmetry.space_group_name_H-M   'P 1'
#
loop_
_entity.id
_entity.type
_entity.pdbx_description
1 polymer ?
#
loop_
_entity_poly.entity_id
_entity_poly.type
_entity_poly.pdbx_seq_one_letter_code
_entity_poly.pdbx_strand_id
1 'polypeptide(L)'
;MIIILSILYQLPTKSNLLLGENNILKNRYMIINPPEEWKMPESEQTQDKYRTSTGQTPDKLPDKLPDKFDTNNLHIKKLINIIGRDNFSIKEMMDKAGLKNRESFMDVYLNPAIKDKFVRLLYPKSPRHPRQKYLLTVKGLALYNELTKGE
;
A
#
# COMPACT_ATOMS: atom_id res chain seq x y z
N MET A 1 58.52 15.69 27.43
CA MET A 1 58.55 15.86 25.96
C MET A 1 57.50 14.93 25.38
N ILE A 2 56.50 15.51 24.72
CA ILE A 2 55.42 14.87 23.92
C ILE A 2 54.31 14.16 24.72
N ILE A 3 53.19 14.87 24.79
CA ILE A 3 51.86 14.47 25.27
C ILE A 3 51.13 13.84 24.08
N ILE A 4 50.66 12.60 24.20
CA ILE A 4 49.70 11.96 23.28
C ILE A 4 48.36 11.91 24.03
N LEU A 5 47.49 12.91 23.88
CA LEU A 5 46.46 13.07 22.85
C LEU A 5 45.37 11.98 22.92
N SER A 6 44.25 12.29 23.59
CA SER A 6 42.86 12.02 23.13
C SER A 6 41.85 12.24 24.26
N ILE A 7 41.40 13.48 24.42
CA ILE A 7 40.17 13.81 25.16
C ILE A 7 39.36 14.79 24.31
N LEU A 8 38.06 14.49 24.20
CA LEU A 8 36.94 15.30 23.72
C LEU A 8 36.89 15.69 22.24
N TYR A 9 35.92 15.10 21.53
CA TYR A 9 35.03 15.89 20.67
C TYR A 9 33.58 15.61 21.07
N GLN A 10 32.96 16.61 21.67
CA GLN A 10 31.52 16.77 21.71
C GLN A 10 31.16 17.94 20.78
N LEU A 11 29.99 17.83 20.14
CA LEU A 11 29.21 18.83 19.35
C LEU A 11 29.35 18.71 17.82
N PRO A 12 28.34 19.10 16.99
CA PRO A 12 27.00 19.62 17.30
C PRO A 12 25.82 18.99 16.48
N THR A 13 24.61 19.22 16.98
CA THR A 13 23.32 19.50 16.28
C THR A 13 22.90 18.82 14.96
N LYS A 14 21.65 18.33 14.98
CA LYS A 14 20.72 18.06 13.87
C LYS A 14 20.91 18.95 12.63
N SER A 15 20.97 18.34 11.45
CA SER A 15 20.10 18.63 10.28
C SER A 15 20.35 17.60 9.17
N ASN A 16 19.28 17.26 8.44
CA ASN A 16 19.24 16.26 7.37
C ASN A 16 20.44 16.32 6.41
N LEU A 17 21.38 15.39 6.57
CA LEU A 17 22.40 15.07 5.58
C LEU A 17 21.78 14.05 4.62
N LEU A 18 20.91 14.57 3.74
CA LEU A 18 20.15 13.84 2.75
C LEU A 18 21.06 12.93 1.93
N LEU A 19 20.49 11.83 1.43
CA LEU A 19 20.97 11.11 0.25
C LEU A 19 21.72 12.08 -0.68
N GLY A 20 22.93 11.72 -1.11
CA GLY A 20 23.73 12.56 -2.01
C GLY A 20 22.84 13.22 -3.05
N GLU A 21 22.73 14.56 -2.93
CA GLU A 21 22.29 15.67 -3.79
C GLU A 21 21.15 15.49 -4.82
N ASN A 22 20.64 14.27 -5.05
CA ASN A 22 19.79 13.90 -6.18
C ASN A 22 18.38 13.47 -5.76
N ASN A 23 18.06 13.54 -4.47
CA ASN A 23 16.71 13.28 -3.99
C ASN A 23 15.95 14.58 -3.78
N ILE A 24 15.80 15.32 -4.88
CA ILE A 24 14.88 16.44 -4.93
C ILE A 24 13.46 15.86 -4.89
N LEU A 25 12.80 16.15 -3.77
CA LEU A 25 11.37 16.01 -3.59
C LEU A 25 10.65 16.63 -4.79
N LYS A 26 10.11 15.79 -5.70
CA LYS A 26 9.34 16.20 -6.88
C LYS A 26 7.95 16.78 -6.56
N ASN A 27 7.80 17.36 -5.37
CA ASN A 27 6.61 18.08 -4.97
C ASN A 27 7.07 19.46 -4.50
N ARG A 28 7.09 20.41 -5.46
CA ARG A 28 6.90 21.87 -5.34
C ARG A 28 7.74 22.57 -6.41
N TYR A 29 7.10 22.95 -7.51
CA TYR A 29 7.13 24.27 -8.17
C TYR A 29 6.67 24.10 -9.62
N MET A 30 5.64 24.85 -9.97
CA MET A 30 5.04 24.93 -11.30
C MET A 30 6.04 25.65 -12.22
N ILE A 31 6.50 24.99 -13.29
CA ILE A 31 7.44 25.58 -14.25
C ILE A 31 6.63 26.52 -15.17
N ILE A 32 6.78 27.83 -14.97
CA ILE A 32 6.28 28.85 -15.89
C ILE A 32 7.46 29.23 -16.78
N ASN A 33 7.37 28.85 -18.06
CA ASN A 33 8.36 28.95 -19.14
C ASN A 33 9.58 27.99 -19.07
N PRO A 34 9.51 26.83 -19.74
CA PRO A 34 10.68 25.98 -19.96
C PRO A 34 11.64 26.57 -21.03
N PRO A 35 12.97 26.43 -20.86
CA PRO A 35 14.00 26.98 -21.76
C PRO A 35 14.12 26.23 -23.12
N GLU A 36 14.59 26.94 -24.15
CA GLU A 36 14.63 26.55 -25.57
C GLU A 36 15.34 25.22 -25.91
N GLU A 37 16.22 24.72 -25.04
CA GLU A 37 16.99 23.47 -25.25
C GLU A 37 16.17 22.18 -25.10
N TRP A 38 14.90 22.27 -24.69
CA TRP A 38 13.98 21.12 -24.58
C TRP A 38 13.13 20.92 -25.84
N LYS A 39 13.48 21.57 -26.96
CA LYS A 39 12.88 21.29 -28.26
C LYS A 39 13.45 19.98 -28.82
N MET A 40 12.62 18.93 -28.81
CA MET A 40 12.93 17.64 -29.43
C MET A 40 13.09 17.80 -30.95
N PRO A 41 13.95 17.01 -31.62
CA PRO A 41 14.10 17.06 -33.07
C PRO A 41 12.80 16.66 -33.77
N GLU A 42 12.41 17.52 -34.71
CA GLU A 42 11.26 17.39 -35.59
C GLU A 42 11.49 16.26 -36.59
N SER A 43 10.77 15.16 -36.43
CA SER A 43 10.56 14.18 -37.51
C SER A 43 9.05 13.96 -37.67
N GLU A 44 8.49 14.82 -38.51
CA GLU A 44 7.36 14.67 -39.44
C GLU A 44 6.27 13.62 -39.15
N GLN A 45 5.12 14.15 -38.74
CA GLN A 45 3.76 13.91 -39.27
C GLN A 45 3.28 12.46 -39.48
N THR A 46 2.42 11.99 -38.57
CA THR A 46 1.06 11.55 -38.96
C THR A 46 0.06 11.83 -37.85
N GLN A 47 -1.19 12.03 -38.29
CA GLN A 47 -2.23 12.83 -37.69
C GLN A 47 -3.03 12.13 -36.57
N ASP A 48 -3.46 12.95 -35.62
CA ASP A 48 -4.83 13.07 -35.10
C ASP A 48 -5.17 12.70 -33.64
N LYS A 49 -5.85 13.70 -33.04
CA LYS A 49 -6.71 13.74 -31.85
C LYS A 49 -6.07 14.05 -30.50
N TYR A 50 -5.59 15.28 -30.36
CA TYR A 50 -5.64 15.96 -29.05
C TYR A 50 -7.10 16.27 -28.68
N ARG A 51 -7.54 15.84 -27.49
CA ARG A 51 -8.44 16.68 -26.68
C ARG A 51 -8.05 16.62 -25.22
N THR A 52 -7.42 17.71 -24.79
CA THR A 52 -7.35 18.17 -23.40
C THR A 52 -8.75 18.23 -22.83
N SER A 53 -9.04 17.45 -21.78
CA SER A 53 -10.21 17.68 -20.93
C SER A 53 -9.75 18.00 -19.53
N THR A 54 -9.93 19.29 -19.22
CA THR A 54 -10.09 19.89 -17.91
C THR A 54 -10.93 19.03 -16.97
N GLY A 55 -10.51 19.03 -15.70
CA GLY A 55 -11.13 18.51 -14.48
C GLY A 55 -12.46 17.78 -14.58
N GLN A 56 -12.43 16.50 -14.23
CA GLN A 56 -13.46 15.88 -13.40
C GLN A 56 -12.77 14.90 -12.44
N THR A 57 -12.59 15.31 -11.20
CA THR A 57 -12.65 14.38 -10.08
C THR A 57 -13.95 13.59 -10.22
N PRO A 58 -13.95 12.25 -10.23
CA PRO A 58 -15.09 11.52 -9.73
C PRO A 58 -15.05 11.67 -8.20
N ASP A 59 -15.39 12.86 -7.71
CA ASP A 59 -15.78 13.10 -6.31
C ASP A 59 -17.20 12.57 -6.07
N LYS A 60 -17.49 11.41 -6.66
CA LYS A 60 -18.60 10.57 -6.28
C LYS A 60 -17.98 9.39 -5.54
N LEU A 61 -17.62 9.65 -4.29
CA LEU A 61 -17.85 8.64 -3.27
C LEU A 61 -19.31 8.19 -3.49
N PRO A 62 -19.60 6.91 -3.72
CA PRO A 62 -20.97 6.48 -3.87
C PRO A 62 -21.74 6.95 -2.63
N ASP A 63 -22.79 7.74 -2.82
CA ASP A 63 -23.67 8.29 -1.76
C ASP A 63 -24.27 7.19 -0.86
N LYS A 64 -24.13 5.94 -1.28
CA LYS A 64 -24.36 4.76 -0.45
C LYS A 64 -23.15 3.84 -0.58
N LEU A 65 -22.31 3.80 0.46
CA LEU A 65 -21.61 2.56 0.76
C LEU A 65 -22.66 1.45 0.77
N PRO A 66 -22.45 0.30 0.12
CA PRO A 66 -23.42 -0.80 0.19
C PRO A 66 -23.68 -1.07 1.67
N ASP A 67 -24.95 -0.99 2.08
CA ASP A 67 -25.39 -0.99 3.49
C ASP A 67 -24.98 -2.27 4.24
N LYS A 68 -24.53 -3.31 3.53
CA LYS A 68 -23.92 -4.51 4.09
C LYS A 68 -22.86 -5.08 3.15
N PHE A 69 -21.68 -5.37 3.70
CA PHE A 69 -20.64 -6.10 2.99
C PHE A 69 -20.79 -7.60 3.25
N ASP A 70 -21.86 -8.20 2.73
CA ASP A 70 -22.09 -9.64 2.88
C ASP A 70 -21.23 -10.46 1.90
N THR A 71 -20.69 -11.57 2.39
CA THR A 71 -20.14 -12.63 1.54
C THR A 71 -20.82 -13.95 1.87
N ASN A 72 -21.13 -14.76 0.86
CA ASN A 72 -21.68 -16.10 1.05
C ASN A 72 -20.57 -17.14 1.32
N ASN A 73 -19.30 -16.74 1.18
CA ASN A 73 -18.18 -17.64 1.34
C ASN A 73 -17.78 -17.79 2.81
N LEU A 74 -18.03 -18.98 3.37
CA LEU A 74 -17.69 -19.31 4.76
C LEU A 74 -16.19 -19.19 5.05
N HIS A 75 -15.32 -19.54 4.09
CA HIS A 75 -13.87 -19.46 4.27
C HIS A 75 -13.41 -18.01 4.43
N ILE A 76 -14.01 -17.07 3.69
CA ILE A 76 -13.72 -15.64 3.84
C ILE A 76 -14.15 -15.15 5.22
N LYS A 77 -15.35 -15.52 5.70
CA LYS A 77 -15.81 -15.16 7.06
C LYS A 77 -14.88 -15.70 8.14
N LYS A 78 -14.48 -16.96 8.03
CA LYS A 78 -13.54 -17.59 8.97
C LYS A 78 -12.19 -16.88 8.97
N LEU A 79 -11.66 -16.55 7.78
CA LEU A 79 -10.41 -15.81 7.65
C LEU A 79 -10.50 -14.41 8.28
N ILE A 80 -11.61 -13.69 8.06
CA ILE A 80 -11.84 -12.37 8.63
C ILE A 80 -11.83 -12.43 10.16
N ASN A 81 -12.46 -13.46 10.75
CA ASN A 81 -12.43 -13.65 12.20
C ASN A 81 -11.02 -13.92 12.75
N ILE A 82 -10.23 -14.72 12.02
CA ILE A 82 -8.84 -15.04 12.40
C ILE A 82 -7.94 -13.79 12.39
N ILE A 83 -8.10 -12.92 11.39
CA ILE A 83 -7.30 -11.70 11.25
C ILE A 83 -7.75 -10.63 12.25
N GLY A 84 -9.06 -10.41 12.37
CA GLY A 84 -9.63 -9.37 13.23
C GLY A 84 -9.07 -7.98 12.91
N ARG A 85 -8.65 -7.25 13.95
CA ARG A 85 -8.09 -5.88 13.83
C ARG A 85 -6.57 -5.84 13.62
N ASP A 86 -5.90 -6.99 13.70
CA ASP A 86 -4.44 -7.10 13.61
C ASP A 86 -3.97 -7.44 12.18
N ASN A 87 -2.66 -7.69 12.05
CA ASN A 87 -2.03 -8.15 10.82
C ASN A 87 -1.20 -9.41 11.07
N PHE A 88 -1.36 -10.40 10.21
CA PHE A 88 -0.70 -11.70 10.34
C PHE A 88 0.01 -12.11 9.06
N SER A 89 1.09 -12.85 9.22
CA SER A 89 1.71 -13.62 8.15
C SER A 89 0.86 -14.85 7.81
N ILE A 90 1.11 -15.48 6.66
CA ILE A 90 0.41 -16.71 6.26
C ILE A 90 0.59 -17.82 7.30
N LYS A 91 1.80 -17.95 7.86
CA LYS A 91 2.09 -18.98 8.87
C LYS A 91 1.23 -18.77 10.12
N GLU A 92 1.19 -17.55 10.65
CA GLU A 92 0.39 -17.24 11.84
C GLU A 92 -1.12 -17.45 11.59
N MET A 93 -1.63 -17.08 10.41
CA MET A 93 -3.03 -17.32 10.05
C MET A 93 -3.34 -18.81 9.93
N MET A 94 -2.43 -19.61 9.35
CA MET A 94 -2.57 -21.06 9.26
C MET A 94 -2.55 -21.73 10.63
N ASP A 95 -1.61 -21.31 11.50
CA ASP A 95 -1.49 -21.79 12.87
C ASP A 95 -2.80 -21.53 13.64
N LYS A 96 -3.37 -20.32 13.52
CA LYS A 96 -4.69 -19.98 14.10
C LYS A 96 -5.87 -20.71 13.46
N ALA A 97 -5.81 -20.99 12.16
CA ALA A 97 -6.85 -21.73 11.45
C ALA A 97 -6.82 -23.24 11.72
N GLY A 98 -5.72 -23.76 12.30
CA GLY A 98 -5.46 -25.18 12.45
C GLY A 98 -5.14 -25.89 11.13
N LEU A 99 -4.62 -25.17 10.14
CA LEU A 99 -4.36 -25.69 8.78
C LEU A 99 -2.87 -25.94 8.56
N LYS A 100 -2.53 -27.07 7.92
CA LYS A 100 -1.13 -27.45 7.65
C LYS A 100 -0.69 -27.14 6.22
N ASN A 101 -1.62 -27.14 5.27
CA ASN A 101 -1.29 -27.02 3.84
C ASN A 101 -1.37 -25.57 3.37
N ARG A 102 -0.20 -25.01 3.04
CA ARG A 102 -0.07 -23.59 2.67
C ARG A 102 -0.80 -23.25 1.37
N GLU A 103 -0.63 -24.08 0.34
CA GLU A 103 -1.23 -23.85 -0.99
C GLU A 103 -2.76 -23.84 -0.90
N SER A 104 -3.32 -24.86 -0.24
CA SER A 104 -4.77 -24.93 0.02
C SER A 104 -5.28 -23.71 0.81
N PHE A 105 -4.54 -23.25 1.83
CA PHE A 105 -4.92 -22.03 2.55
C PHE A 105 -4.94 -20.80 1.64
N MET A 106 -3.94 -20.64 0.78
CA MET A 106 -3.87 -19.52 -0.17
C MET A 106 -5.05 -19.56 -1.13
N ASP A 107 -5.36 -20.71 -1.74
CA ASP A 107 -6.37 -20.79 -2.79
C ASP A 107 -7.80 -20.75 -2.26
N VAL A 108 -8.06 -21.36 -1.10
CA VAL A 108 -9.41 -21.50 -0.56
C VAL A 108 -9.80 -20.30 0.31
N TYR A 109 -8.85 -19.71 1.04
CA TYR A 109 -9.12 -18.64 1.99
C TYR A 109 -8.60 -17.28 1.50
N LEU A 110 -7.30 -17.18 1.22
CA LEU A 110 -6.65 -15.88 1.07
C LEU A 110 -6.89 -15.23 -0.30
N ASN A 111 -6.71 -15.98 -1.40
CA ASN A 111 -6.86 -15.51 -2.77
C ASN A 111 -8.30 -15.00 -3.05
N PRO A 112 -9.37 -15.71 -2.64
CA PRO A 112 -10.74 -15.20 -2.76
C PRO A 112 -10.95 -13.92 -1.94
N ALA A 113 -10.45 -13.86 -0.70
CA ALA A 113 -10.61 -12.69 0.16
C ALA A 113 -9.87 -11.43 -0.38
N ILE A 114 -8.71 -11.62 -1.03
CA ILE A 114 -7.99 -10.55 -1.72
C ILE A 114 -8.74 -10.09 -2.97
N LYS A 115 -9.22 -11.04 -3.79
CA LYS A 115 -9.99 -10.76 -5.01
C LYS A 115 -11.25 -9.94 -4.70
N ASP A 116 -11.95 -10.31 -3.64
CA ASP A 116 -13.16 -9.64 -3.18
C ASP A 116 -12.89 -8.37 -2.35
N LYS A 117 -11.61 -8.00 -2.19
CA LYS A 117 -11.13 -6.80 -1.51
C LYS A 117 -11.47 -6.73 -0.02
N PHE A 118 -11.69 -7.87 0.64
CA PHE A 118 -11.82 -7.94 2.11
C PHE A 118 -10.45 -7.85 2.81
N VAL A 119 -9.42 -8.40 2.17
CA VAL A 119 -8.05 -8.45 2.68
C VAL A 119 -7.11 -7.72 1.73
N ARG A 120 -6.10 -7.04 2.29
CA ARG A 120 -5.02 -6.44 1.51
C ARG A 120 -3.64 -6.88 2.00
N LEU A 121 -2.70 -6.77 1.08
CA LEU A 121 -1.28 -6.98 1.32
C LEU A 121 -0.66 -5.78 2.03
N LEU A 122 0.24 -6.02 2.99
CA LEU A 122 1.07 -4.98 3.58
C LEU A 122 2.01 -4.35 2.55
N TYR A 123 2.67 -5.17 1.71
CA TYR A 123 3.52 -4.71 0.61
C TYR A 123 2.94 -5.12 -0.75
N PRO A 124 1.99 -4.36 -1.32
CA PRO A 124 1.31 -4.74 -2.56
C PRO A 124 2.23 -4.76 -3.80
N LYS A 125 3.28 -3.91 -3.81
CA LYS A 125 4.27 -3.86 -4.90
C LYS A 125 5.24 -5.04 -4.91
N SER A 126 5.37 -5.73 -3.77
CA SER A 126 6.27 -6.87 -3.61
C SER A 126 5.53 -7.99 -2.87
N PRO A 127 4.70 -8.78 -3.56
CA PRO A 127 3.87 -9.80 -2.92
C PRO A 127 4.69 -10.93 -2.29
N ARG A 128 5.95 -11.12 -2.71
CA ARG A 128 6.91 -12.09 -2.15
C ARG A 128 7.85 -11.46 -1.12
N HIS A 129 7.51 -10.30 -0.56
CA HIS A 129 8.34 -9.65 0.45
C HIS A 129 8.51 -10.54 1.70
N PRO A 130 9.71 -10.66 2.28
CA PRO A 130 9.94 -11.56 3.42
C PRO A 130 9.13 -11.17 4.67
N ARG A 131 8.82 -9.88 4.83
CA ARG A 131 7.98 -9.36 5.93
C ARG A 131 6.52 -9.18 5.54
N GLN A 132 6.06 -9.91 4.51
CA GLN A 132 4.70 -9.79 4.02
C GLN A 132 3.68 -10.20 5.09
N LYS A 133 2.70 -9.32 5.30
CA LYS A 133 1.55 -9.55 6.18
C LYS A 133 0.25 -9.19 5.47
N TYR A 134 -0.83 -9.70 6.02
CA TYR A 134 -2.19 -9.52 5.51
C TYR A 134 -3.03 -8.87 6.60
N LEU A 135 -3.86 -7.93 6.18
CA LEU A 135 -4.74 -7.16 7.05
C LEU A 135 -6.08 -6.90 6.38
N LEU A 136 -7.10 -6.64 7.18
CA LEU A 136 -8.42 -6.30 6.68
C LEU A 136 -8.45 -4.90 6.04
N THR A 137 -9.29 -4.75 5.03
CA THR A 137 -9.67 -3.45 4.46
C THR A 137 -10.84 -2.86 5.23
N VAL A 138 -11.29 -1.65 4.87
CA VAL A 138 -12.52 -1.05 5.43
C VAL A 138 -13.72 -1.99 5.24
N LYS A 139 -13.82 -2.61 4.06
CA LYS A 139 -14.83 -3.64 3.75
C LYS A 139 -14.72 -4.88 4.64
N GLY A 140 -13.50 -5.38 4.86
CA GLY A 140 -13.24 -6.51 5.77
C GLY A 140 -13.57 -6.19 7.23
N LEU A 141 -13.21 -5.00 7.70
CA LEU A 141 -13.47 -4.55 9.07
C LEU A 141 -14.96 -4.34 9.34
N ALA A 142 -15.71 -3.81 8.36
CA ALA A 142 -17.15 -3.69 8.47
C ALA A 142 -17.81 -5.06 8.72
N LEU A 143 -17.46 -6.05 7.88
CA LEU A 143 -17.95 -7.42 8.04
C LEU A 143 -17.48 -8.06 9.36
N TYR A 144 -16.23 -7.83 9.78
CA TYR A 144 -15.74 -8.30 11.08
C TYR A 144 -16.59 -7.76 12.24
N ASN A 145 -16.88 -6.46 12.23
CA ASN A 145 -17.70 -5.84 13.27
C ASN A 145 -19.14 -6.38 13.26
N GLU A 146 -19.72 -6.68 12.09
CA GLU A 146 -21.03 -7.31 11.98
C GLU A 146 -21.03 -8.73 12.55
N LEU A 147 -19.99 -9.53 12.28
CA LEU A 147 -19.85 -10.87 12.85
C LEU A 147 -19.71 -10.83 14.37
N THR A 148 -18.96 -9.87 14.92
CA THR A 148 -18.77 -9.74 16.37
C THR A 148 -19.94 -9.12 17.12
N LYS A 149 -20.89 -8.46 16.43
CA LYS A 149 -22.07 -7.86 17.06
C LYS A 149 -23.18 -8.88 17.34
N GLY A 150 -23.12 -10.04 16.70
CA GLY A 150 -24.12 -11.11 16.83
C GLY A 150 -23.77 -12.21 17.83
N GLU A 151 -22.60 -12.12 18.47
CA GLU A 151 -22.17 -12.95 19.60
C GLU A 151 -22.39 -12.19 20.92
#